data_AF-A0A7J8MP50-F1
#
_entry.id   AF-A0A7J8MP50-F1
#
_cell.length_a   1.000
_cell.length_b   1.000
_cell.length_c   1.000
_cell.angle_alpha   90.00
_cell.angle_beta   90.00
_cell.angle_gamma   90.00
#
_symmetry.space_group_name_H-M   'P 1'
#
loop_
_entity.id
_entity.type
_entity.pdbx_description
1 polymer ?
#
loop_
_entity_poly.entity_id
_entity_poly.type
_entity_poly.pdbx_seq_one_letter_code
_entity_poly.pdbx_strand_id
1 'polypeptide(L)'
;ISQTLLLLVVFWGITSSSSNAQLSTDYYSKSCPKLFSTIKFTVHSAIMKEARMGASLLRLFFHDCFVNGCDGSLLLDDTSSFTGEKNAVPNRNSARGFDVIDDIKSAVENVCPG
;
A
#
# COMPACT_ATOMS: atom_id res chain seq x y z
N ILE A 1 -5.51 44.54 -10.16
CA ILE A 1 -5.62 43.14 -10.60
C ILE A 1 -6.64 43.11 -11.74
N SER A 2 -6.20 42.94 -12.99
CA SER A 2 -7.05 43.07 -14.18
C SER A 2 -8.18 42.03 -14.16
N GLN A 3 -9.39 42.37 -14.63
CA GLN A 3 -10.50 41.42 -14.81
C GLN A 3 -10.09 40.18 -15.62
N THR A 4 -9.14 40.33 -16.55
CA THR A 4 -8.56 39.23 -17.33
C THR A 4 -7.86 38.20 -16.44
N LEU A 5 -7.21 38.64 -15.36
CA LEU A 5 -6.53 37.76 -14.41
C LEU A 5 -7.53 36.97 -13.56
N LEU A 6 -8.66 37.57 -13.19
CA LEU A 6 -9.75 36.87 -12.48
C LEU A 6 -10.36 35.77 -13.35
N LEU A 7 -10.59 36.02 -14.63
CA LEU A 7 -11.17 35.04 -15.56
C LEU A 7 -10.24 33.83 -15.78
N LEU A 8 -8.92 34.04 -15.84
CA LEU A 8 -7.93 32.97 -15.97
C LEU A 8 -7.85 32.08 -14.71
N VAL A 9 -7.97 32.67 -13.51
CA VAL A 9 -7.99 31.93 -12.24
C VAL A 9 -9.27 31.09 -12.10
N VAL A 10 -10.41 31.63 -12.51
CA VAL A 10 -11.70 30.89 -12.51
C VAL A 10 -11.66 29.74 -13.53
N PHE A 11 -11.07 29.93 -14.70
CA PHE A 11 -10.94 28.87 -15.71
C PHE A 11 -10.04 27.72 -15.25
N TRP A 12 -8.96 28.00 -14.50
CA TRP A 12 -8.08 26.97 -13.91
C TRP A 12 -8.72 26.21 -12.74
N GLY A 13 -9.64 26.84 -11.99
CA GLY A 13 -10.37 26.16 -10.90
C GLY A 13 -11.39 25.12 -11.39
N ILE A 14 -11.93 25.31 -12.61
CA ILE A 14 -12.98 24.46 -13.19
C ILE A 14 -12.40 23.18 -13.82
N THR A 15 -11.10 23.13 -14.11
CA THR A 15 -10.43 21.92 -14.62
C THR A 15 -9.94 20.98 -13.52
N SER A 16 -10.61 20.97 -12.37
CA SER A 16 -10.40 19.97 -11.33
C SER A 16 -10.77 18.60 -11.90
N SER A 17 -9.76 17.87 -12.37
CA SER A 17 -9.94 16.53 -12.93
C SER A 17 -10.46 15.61 -11.84
N SER A 18 -11.63 15.02 -12.03
CA SER A 18 -12.14 13.97 -11.14
C SER A 18 -11.14 12.81 -11.15
N SER A 19 -10.42 12.58 -10.05
CA SER A 19 -9.60 11.38 -9.88
C SER A 19 -10.52 10.16 -9.71
N ASN A 20 -10.42 9.18 -10.60
CA ASN A 20 -11.11 7.89 -10.44
C ASN A 20 -10.32 7.03 -9.43
N ALA A 21 -10.56 7.24 -8.14
CA ALA A 21 -9.94 6.51 -7.03
C ALA A 21 -10.95 5.62 -6.28
N GLN A 22 -11.99 5.13 -6.97
CA GLN A 22 -13.03 4.32 -6.34
C GLN A 22 -12.48 2.96 -5.91
N LEU A 23 -12.27 2.80 -4.61
CA LEU A 23 -12.03 1.50 -3.99
C LEU A 23 -13.36 0.76 -3.81
N SER A 24 -13.33 -0.57 -3.92
CA SER A 24 -14.48 -1.42 -3.62
C SER A 24 -14.07 -2.62 -2.77
N THR A 25 -14.92 -2.98 -1.81
CA THR A 25 -14.69 -4.12 -0.91
C THR A 25 -14.81 -5.46 -1.61
N ASP A 26 -15.40 -5.50 -2.81
CA ASP A 26 -15.64 -6.69 -3.62
C ASP A 26 -14.77 -6.76 -4.88
N TYR A 27 -13.73 -5.91 -5.00
CA TYR A 27 -12.86 -5.83 -6.19
C TYR A 27 -12.34 -7.20 -6.65
N TYR A 28 -11.93 -8.05 -5.71
CA TYR A 28 -11.39 -9.39 -5.99
C TYR A 28 -12.44 -10.52 -5.95
N SER A 29 -13.73 -10.21 -5.79
CA SER A 29 -14.79 -11.23 -5.64
C SER A 29 -14.88 -12.21 -6.81
N LYS A 30 -14.51 -11.78 -8.02
CA LYS A 30 -14.50 -12.62 -9.22
C LYS A 30 -13.12 -13.16 -9.58
N SER A 31 -12.08 -12.32 -9.51
CA SER A 31 -10.72 -12.68 -9.95
C SER A 31 -9.97 -13.52 -8.93
N CYS A 32 -10.17 -13.27 -7.63
CA CYS A 32 -9.59 -14.08 -6.56
C CYS A 32 -10.57 -14.25 -5.38
N PRO A 33 -11.60 -15.11 -5.50
CA PRO A 33 -12.62 -15.27 -4.47
C PRO A 33 -12.09 -15.74 -3.11
N LYS A 34 -10.90 -16.36 -3.09
CA LYS A 34 -10.22 -16.86 -1.89
C LYS A 34 -9.19 -15.87 -1.30
N LEU A 35 -9.08 -14.66 -1.83
CA LEU A 35 -8.06 -13.69 -1.41
C LEU A 35 -8.12 -13.42 0.11
N PHE A 36 -9.27 -12.96 0.60
CA PHE A 36 -9.42 -12.57 2.01
C PHE A 36 -9.22 -13.74 2.98
N SER A 37 -9.70 -14.94 2.66
CA SER A 37 -9.51 -16.10 3.53
C SER A 37 -8.05 -16.55 3.57
N THR A 38 -7.34 -16.48 2.43
CA THR A 38 -5.91 -16.80 2.33
C THR A 38 -5.07 -15.81 3.16
N ILE A 39 -5.26 -14.50 2.94
CA ILE A 39 -4.57 -13.45 3.71
C ILE A 39 -4.85 -13.61 5.21
N LYS A 40 -6.13 -13.77 5.58
CA LYS A 40 -6.53 -13.90 6.99
C LYS A 40 -5.85 -15.09 7.66
N PHE A 41 -5.78 -16.24 7.01
CA PHE A 41 -5.12 -17.42 7.55
C PHE A 41 -3.62 -17.19 7.78
N THR A 42 -2.90 -16.65 6.79
CA THR A 42 -1.46 -16.40 6.89
C THR A 42 -1.14 -15.36 7.96
N VAL A 43 -1.90 -14.25 8.02
CA VAL A 43 -1.75 -13.23 9.07
C VAL A 43 -1.99 -13.82 10.46
N HIS A 44 -3.06 -14.61 10.63
CA HIS A 44 -3.32 -15.27 11.92
C HIS A 44 -2.18 -16.22 12.32
N SER A 45 -1.64 -17.00 11.39
CA SER A 45 -0.50 -17.88 11.66
C SER A 45 0.73 -17.09 12.12
N ALA A 46 1.03 -15.97 11.46
CA ALA A 46 2.14 -15.11 11.84
C ALA A 46 1.96 -14.47 13.23
N ILE A 47 0.76 -13.99 13.55
CA ILE A 47 0.44 -13.44 14.89
C ILE A 47 0.52 -14.50 15.99
N MET A 48 0.09 -15.74 15.70
CA MET A 48 0.18 -16.84 16.67
C MET A 48 1.63 -17.23 16.97
N LYS A 49 2.54 -17.11 15.99
CA LYS A 49 3.98 -17.31 16.19
C LYS A 49 4.60 -16.13 16.95
N GLU A 50 4.19 -14.91 16.63
CA GLU A 50 4.65 -13.71 17.32
C GLU A 50 3.54 -12.65 17.41
N ALA A 51 3.02 -12.42 18.62
CA ALA A 51 1.89 -11.50 18.81
C ALA A 51 2.17 -10.05 18.33
N ARG A 52 3.42 -9.59 18.44
CA ARG A 52 3.84 -8.25 17.99
C ARG A 52 3.78 -8.10 16.46
N MET A 53 3.67 -9.19 15.70
CA MET A 53 3.56 -9.13 14.24
C MET A 53 2.31 -8.36 13.79
N GLY A 54 1.19 -8.46 14.52
CA GLY A 54 -0.02 -7.70 14.20
C GLY A 54 0.20 -6.18 14.23
N ALA A 55 0.91 -5.69 15.25
CA ALA A 55 1.29 -4.28 15.34
C ALA A 55 2.29 -3.86 14.26
N SER A 56 3.17 -4.79 13.86
CA SER A 56 4.19 -4.54 12.84
C SER A 56 3.56 -4.39 11.45
N LEU A 57 2.62 -5.27 11.08
CA LEU A 57 1.87 -5.20 9.83
C LEU A 57 1.01 -3.93 9.73
N LEU A 58 0.33 -3.55 10.82
CA LEU A 58 -0.43 -2.30 10.88
C LEU A 58 0.48 -1.09 10.64
N ARG A 59 1.67 -1.10 11.23
CA ARG A 59 2.67 -0.04 11.04
C ARG A 59 3.16 0.01 9.59
N LEU A 60 3.41 -1.12 8.94
CA LEU A 60 3.82 -1.14 7.53
C LEU A 60 2.77 -0.47 6.64
N PHE A 61 1.49 -0.82 6.79
CA PHE A 61 0.40 -0.18 6.05
C PHE A 61 0.34 1.34 6.30
N PHE A 62 0.48 1.76 7.55
CA PHE A 62 0.53 3.19 7.88
C PHE A 62 1.70 3.91 7.22
N HIS A 63 2.91 3.35 7.29
CA HIS A 63 4.10 3.97 6.72
C HIS A 63 4.06 4.05 5.20
N ASP A 64 3.51 3.03 4.53
CA ASP A 64 3.29 3.03 3.07
C ASP A 64 2.33 4.16 2.70
N CYS A 65 1.11 4.15 3.27
CA CYS A 65 0.09 5.15 2.96
C CYS A 65 0.50 6.62 3.26
N PHE A 66 1.43 6.83 4.20
CA PHE A 66 1.86 8.19 4.57
C PHE A 66 2.89 8.79 3.61
N VAL A 67 3.60 7.96 2.85
CA VAL A 67 4.62 8.39 1.90
C VAL A 67 4.10 8.13 0.49
N ASN A 68 3.68 9.19 -0.21
CA ASN A 68 3.14 9.13 -1.57
C ASN A 68 1.90 8.25 -1.81
N GLY A 69 1.35 7.59 -0.79
CA GLY A 69 0.07 6.89 -0.84
C GLY A 69 0.22 5.38 -0.64
N CYS A 70 -0.91 4.66 -0.63
CA CYS A 70 -0.93 3.22 -0.37
C CYS A 70 -0.61 2.42 -1.66
N ASP A 71 0.63 2.49 -2.13
CA ASP A 71 1.07 1.94 -3.42
C ASP A 71 2.04 0.76 -3.29
N GLY A 72 2.41 0.36 -2.08
CA GLY A 72 3.37 -0.72 -1.82
C GLY A 72 4.84 -0.32 -2.03
N SER A 73 5.15 0.96 -2.26
CA SER A 73 6.51 1.47 -2.43
C SER A 73 7.42 1.17 -1.24
N LEU A 74 6.86 1.13 -0.02
CA LEU A 74 7.60 0.77 1.20
C LEU A 74 8.21 -0.64 1.13
N LEU A 75 7.62 -1.54 0.34
CA LEU A 75 8.02 -2.94 0.24
C LEU A 75 9.25 -3.15 -0.67
N LEU A 76 9.61 -2.17 -1.49
CA LEU A 76 10.71 -2.28 -2.44
C LEU A 76 12.08 -2.22 -1.75
N ASP A 77 12.97 -3.13 -2.14
CA ASP A 77 14.35 -3.15 -1.70
C ASP A 77 15.23 -2.20 -2.53
N ASP A 78 16.35 -1.80 -1.93
CA ASP A 78 17.39 -1.05 -2.63
C ASP A 78 17.97 -1.90 -3.77
N THR A 79 18.24 -1.24 -4.90
CA THR A 79 18.98 -1.80 -6.03
C THR A 79 20.14 -0.86 -6.39
N SER A 80 20.97 -1.23 -7.37
CA SER A 80 22.08 -0.37 -7.81
C SER A 80 21.65 0.99 -8.38
N SER A 81 20.39 1.11 -8.83
CA SER A 81 19.85 2.31 -9.47
C SER A 81 18.63 2.90 -8.75
N PHE A 82 18.21 2.32 -7.63
CA PHE A 82 17.03 2.74 -6.88
C PHE A 82 17.27 2.60 -5.38
N THR A 83 16.94 3.63 -4.62
CA THR A 83 16.93 3.59 -3.16
C THR A 83 15.49 3.58 -2.70
N GLY A 84 15.09 2.47 -2.07
CA GLY A 84 13.76 2.28 -1.50
C GLY A 84 13.62 2.92 -0.12
N GLU A 85 12.47 2.69 0.49
CA GLU A 85 12.08 3.41 1.71
C GLU A 85 12.49 2.69 2.99
N LYS A 86 12.85 1.40 2.92
CA LYS A 86 13.19 0.56 4.09
C LYS A 86 14.34 1.14 4.92
N ASN A 87 15.29 1.82 4.27
CA ASN A 87 16.46 2.40 4.90
C ASN A 87 16.30 3.88 5.31
N ALA A 88 15.13 4.47 5.08
CA ALA A 88 14.80 5.81 5.58
C ALA A 88 14.86 5.83 7.12
N VAL A 89 15.21 7.00 7.69
CA VAL A 89 15.35 7.17 9.16
C VAL A 89 14.21 6.57 9.99
N PRO A 90 12.92 6.75 9.66
CA PRO A 90 11.84 6.18 10.47
C PRO A 90 11.67 4.65 10.31
N ASN A 91 12.24 4.06 9.26
CA ASN A 91 12.07 2.64 8.90
C ASN A 91 13.29 1.79 9.26
N ARG A 92 14.49 2.35 9.14
CA ARG A 92 15.76 1.67 9.34
C ARG A 92 15.85 1.08 10.74
N ASN A 93 16.06 -0.23 10.82
CA ASN A 93 16.11 -0.99 12.08
C ASN A 93 14.84 -0.83 12.94
N SER A 94 13.69 -0.54 12.32
CA SER A 94 12.45 -0.19 13.02
C SER A 94 11.22 -0.84 12.39
N ALA A 95 11.01 -0.64 11.08
CA ALA A 95 9.97 -1.32 10.31
C ALA A 95 10.33 -2.81 10.15
N ARG A 96 9.34 -3.70 10.26
CA ARG A 96 9.52 -5.16 10.25
C ARG A 96 8.24 -5.88 9.85
N GLY A 97 8.36 -7.17 9.50
CA GLY A 97 7.26 -7.99 9.01
C GLY A 97 7.16 -8.04 7.48
N PHE A 98 8.21 -7.61 6.76
CA PHE A 98 8.30 -7.70 5.30
C PHE A 98 8.24 -9.15 4.82
N ASP A 99 8.91 -10.05 5.54
CA ASP A 99 8.87 -11.51 5.33
C ASP A 99 7.45 -12.08 5.41
N VAL A 100 6.63 -11.56 6.34
CA VAL A 100 5.22 -11.97 6.44
C VAL A 100 4.39 -11.46 5.25
N ILE A 101 4.71 -10.28 4.71
CA ILE A 101 4.08 -9.79 3.48
C ILE A 101 4.47 -10.67 2.29
N ASP A 102 5.73 -11.11 2.20
CA ASP A 102 6.20 -12.03 1.16
C ASP A 102 5.50 -13.39 1.27
N ASP A 103 5.33 -13.93 2.47
CA ASP A 103 4.58 -15.17 2.72
C ASP A 103 3.10 -15.02 2.30
N ILE A 104 2.48 -13.88 2.62
CA ILE A 104 1.11 -13.57 2.22
C ILE A 104 1.01 -13.51 0.69
N LYS A 105 1.88 -12.73 0.03
CA LYS A 105 1.85 -12.60 -1.44
C LYS A 105 2.11 -13.95 -2.10
N SER A 106 3.07 -14.73 -1.62
CA SER A 106 3.34 -16.07 -2.14
C SER A 106 2.13 -17.01 -1.99
N ALA A 107 1.45 -16.97 -0.85
CA ALA A 107 0.21 -17.75 -0.64
C ALA A 107 -0.92 -17.31 -1.59
N VAL A 108 -1.05 -16.00 -1.82
CA VAL A 108 -2.02 -15.43 -2.76
C VAL A 108 -1.69 -15.84 -4.19
N GLU A 109 -0.44 -15.71 -4.64
CA GLU A 109 0.00 -16.11 -5.99
C GLU A 109 -0.26 -17.58 -6.29
N ASN A 110 -0.09 -18.45 -5.29
CA ASN A 110 -0.41 -19.87 -5.44
C ASN A 110 -1.91 -20.14 -5.66
N VAL A 111 -2.78 -19.25 -5.19
CA VAL A 111 -4.24 -19.40 -5.28
C VAL A 111 -4.81 -18.62 -6.47
N CYS A 112 -4.24 -17.46 -6.78
CA CYS A 112 -4.65 -16.57 -7.86
C CYS A 112 -3.42 -15.83 -8.41
N PRO A 113 -2.74 -16.41 -9.41
CA PRO A 113 -1.56 -15.79 -10.03
C PRO A 113 -1.87 -14.41 -10.63
N GLY A 114 -1.02 -13.41 -10.36
CA GLY A 114 -1.22 -12.01 -10.72
C GLY A 114 -0.01 -11.09 -10.53
#